data_AF-A0A2N2FD36-F1
#
_entry.id   AF-A0A2N2FD36-F1
#
_cell.length_a   1.000
_cell.length_b   1.000
_cell.length_c   1.000
_cell.angle_alpha   90.00
_cell.angle_beta   90.00
_cell.angle_gamma   90.00
#
_symmetry.space_group_name_H-M   'P 1'
#
loop_
_entity.id
_entity.type
_entity.pdbx_description
1 polymer ?
#
loop_
_entity_poly.entity_id
_entity_poly.type
_entity_poly.pdbx_seq_one_letter_code
_entity_poly.pdbx_strand_id
1 'polypeptide(L)'
;MLLVIDVGNTNTVLGLYDGEHLVHDWRIRTEIDHTIDEYGVLISNLYHSSRMKEKEIKAVTAIIISCVVPPMLNILEPLCVKYFNIKP
;
A
#
# COMPACT_ATOMS: atom_id res chain seq x y z
N MET A 1 -6.65 11.92 -0.23
CA MET A 1 -7.01 10.50 -0.02
C MET A 1 -6.05 9.89 0.99
N LEU A 2 -6.50 8.87 1.72
CA LEU A 2 -5.71 8.15 2.73
C LEU A 2 -5.48 6.71 2.26
N LEU A 3 -4.23 6.29 2.15
CA LEU A 3 -3.89 4.88 1.96
C LEU A 3 -3.69 4.22 3.33
N VAL A 4 -4.45 3.16 3.60
CA VAL A 4 -4.31 2.35 4.81
C VAL A 4 -3.68 1.01 4.43
N ILE A 5 -2.75 0.53 5.24
CA ILE A 5 -2.11 -0.77 5.06
C ILE A 5 -2.23 -1.54 6.37
N ASP A 6 -2.87 -2.70 6.32
CA ASP A 6 -2.99 -3.63 7.46
C ASP A 6 -2.23 -4.91 7.15
N VAL A 7 -1.16 -5.16 7.90
CA VAL A 7 -0.24 -6.27 7.70
C VAL A 7 -0.48 -7.32 8.77
N GLY A 8 -1.16 -8.40 8.38
CA GLY A 8 -1.34 -9.60 9.17
C GLY A 8 -0.27 -10.66 8.91
N ASN A 9 -0.30 -11.76 9.67
CA ASN A 9 0.62 -12.89 9.44
C ASN A 9 0.42 -13.55 8.07
N THR A 10 -0.82 -13.62 7.57
CA THR A 10 -1.14 -14.32 6.32
C THR A 10 -1.38 -13.37 5.16
N ASN A 11 -1.97 -12.21 5.42
CA ASN A 11 -2.36 -11.28 4.37
C ASN A 11 -2.00 -9.84 4.75
N THR A 12 -1.60 -9.07 3.74
CA THR A 12 -1.53 -7.62 3.76
C THR A 12 -2.74 -7.08 3.01
N VAL A 13 -3.49 -6.19 3.65
CA VAL A 13 -4.66 -5.52 3.06
C VAL A 13 -4.30 -4.05 2.84
N LEU A 14 -4.54 -3.57 1.61
CA LEU A 14 -4.39 -2.17 1.25
C LEU A 14 -5.78 -1.60 1.01
N GLY A 15 -6.06 -0.41 1.54
CA GLY A 15 -7.31 0.29 1.31
C GLY A 15 -7.06 1.76 0.98
N LEU A 16 -7.78 2.30 0.00
CA LEU A 16 -7.74 3.70 -0.36
C LEU A 16 -9.05 4.38 0.03
N TYR A 17 -8.96 5.36 0.93
CA TYR A 17 -10.10 6.13 1.42
C TYR A 17 -10.13 7.55 0.82
N ASP A 18 -11.33 8.00 0.47
CA ASP A 18 -11.66 9.39 0.21
C ASP A 18 -12.67 9.89 1.26
N GLY A 19 -12.17 10.60 2.26
CA GLY A 19 -12.91 10.88 3.49
C GLY A 19 -13.28 9.57 4.20
N GLU A 20 -14.57 9.32 4.37
CA GLU A 20 -15.11 8.12 5.03
C GLU A 20 -15.41 6.97 4.04
N HIS A 21 -15.21 7.19 2.74
CA HIS A 21 -15.56 6.20 1.71
C HIS A 21 -14.34 5.38 1.30
N LEU A 22 -14.46 4.05 1.39
CA LEU A 22 -13.49 3.13 0.81
C LEU A 22 -13.68 3.08 -0.71
N VAL A 23 -12.72 3.61 -1.45
CA VAL A 23 -12.76 3.71 -2.92
C VAL A 23 -12.25 2.41 -3.54
N HIS A 24 -11.16 1.86 -3.00
CA HIS A 24 -10.56 0.61 -3.45
C HIS A 24 -9.96 -0.15 -2.28
N ASP A 25 -10.01 -1.48 -2.35
CA ASP A 25 -9.25 -2.37 -1.48
C ASP A 25 -8.58 -3.50 -2.27
N TRP A 26 -7.44 -3.95 -1.76
CA TRP A 26 -6.74 -5.12 -2.28
C TRP A 26 -6.23 -5.97 -1.13
N ARG A 27 -6.19 -7.28 -1.37
CA ARG A 27 -5.64 -8.25 -0.44
C ARG A 27 -4.58 -9.06 -1.15
N ILE A 28 -3.38 -9.08 -0.58
CA ILE A 28 -2.24 -9.87 -1.03
C ILE A 28 -1.71 -10.70 0.13
N ARG A 29 -0.91 -11.73 -0.17
CA ARG A 29 -0.22 -12.48 0.88
C ARG A 29 0.84 -11.61 1.54
N THR A 30 1.01 -11.77 2.84
CA THR A 30 2.18 -11.23 3.53
C THR A 30 3.39 -12.04 3.13
N GLU A 31 4.36 -11.39 2.53
CA GLU A 31 5.57 -12.03 2.02
C GLU A 31 6.77 -11.19 2.41
N ILE A 32 7.61 -11.72 3.29
CA ILE A 32 8.78 -11.02 3.84
C ILE A 32 10.01 -11.18 2.96
N ASP A 33 9.99 -12.16 2.06
CA ASP A 33 11.13 -12.45 1.17
C ASP A 33 11.11 -11.60 -0.11
N HIS A 34 10.04 -10.83 -0.35
CA HIS A 34 10.01 -9.88 -1.45
C HIS A 34 10.89 -8.66 -1.19
N THR A 35 11.54 -8.22 -2.26
CA THR A 35 12.23 -6.94 -2.33
C THR A 35 11.24 -5.77 -2.42
N ILE A 36 11.73 -4.57 -2.11
CA ILE A 36 10.97 -3.32 -2.25
C ILE A 36 10.46 -3.14 -3.69
N ASP A 37 11.26 -3.53 -4.69
CA ASP A 37 10.90 -3.38 -6.10
C ASP A 37 9.83 -4.38 -6.55
N GLU A 38 9.90 -5.63 -6.09
CA GLU A 38 8.85 -6.62 -6.34
C GLU A 38 7.50 -6.18 -5.75
N TYR A 39 7.52 -5.67 -4.51
CA TYR A 39 6.34 -5.08 -3.89
C TYR A 39 5.85 -3.84 -4.64
N GLY A 40 6.76 -2.99 -5.12
CA GLY A 40 6.44 -1.81 -5.92
C GLY A 40 5.73 -2.16 -7.22
N VAL A 41 6.21 -3.18 -7.95
CA VAL A 41 5.56 -3.69 -9.17
C VAL A 41 4.19 -4.27 -8.85
N LEU A 42 4.07 -5.07 -7.78
CA LEU A 42 2.80 -5.64 -7.35
C LEU A 42 1.77 -4.54 -7.05
N ILE A 43 2.11 -3.56 -6.22
CA ILE A 43 1.23 -2.47 -5.84
C ILE A 43 0.86 -1.60 -7.06
N SER A 44 1.83 -1.30 -7.93
CA SER A 44 1.58 -0.57 -9.18
C SER A 44 0.56 -1.31 -10.08
N ASN A 45 0.72 -2.62 -10.24
CA ASN A 45 -0.20 -3.44 -11.01
C ASN A 45 -1.61 -3.46 -10.41
N LEU A 46 -1.73 -3.50 -9.08
CA LEU A 46 -3.02 -3.44 -8.40
C LEU A 46 -3.76 -2.13 -8.71
N TYR A 47 -3.07 -0.98 -8.66
CA TYR A 47 -3.64 0.30 -9.04
C TYR A 47 -4.01 0.38 -10.53
N HIS A 48 -3.16 -0.12 -11.42
CA HIS A 48 -3.49 -0.13 -12.84
C HIS A 48 -4.69 -1.03 -13.15
N SER A 49 -4.81 -2.17 -12.46
CA SER A 49 -5.91 -3.14 -12.66
C SER A 49 -7.26 -2.64 -12.16
N SER A 50 -7.30 -1.81 -11.11
CA SER A 50 -8.54 -1.29 -10.52
C SER A 50 -9.18 -0.16 -11.32
N ARG A 51 -8.64 0.16 -12.51
CA ARG A 51 -8.97 1.37 -13.30
C ARG A 51 -8.77 2.66 -12.52
N MET A 52 -7.93 2.65 -11.49
CA MET A 52 -7.55 3.88 -10.81
C MET A 52 -6.85 4.78 -11.81
N LYS A 53 -7.27 6.03 -11.84
CA LYS A 53 -6.60 7.06 -12.61
C LYS A 53 -5.31 7.40 -11.89
N GLU A 54 -4.26 7.68 -12.65
CA GLU A 54 -2.97 8.15 -12.11
C GLU A 54 -3.13 9.35 -11.16
N LYS A 55 -4.19 10.15 -11.36
CA LYS A 55 -4.58 11.25 -10.48
C LYS A 55 -4.90 10.81 -9.05
N GLU A 56 -5.46 9.62 -8.84
CA GLU A 56 -5.85 9.12 -7.51
C GLU A 56 -4.63 8.70 -6.68
N ILE A 57 -3.64 8.06 -7.32
CA ILE A 57 -2.33 7.80 -6.68
C ILE A 57 -1.68 9.12 -6.26
N LYS A 58 -1.67 10.12 -7.14
CA LYS A 58 -1.15 11.47 -6.84
C LYS A 58 -2.00 12.23 -5.80
N ALA A 59 -3.23 11.80 -5.53
CA ALA A 59 -4.11 12.39 -4.53
C ALA A 59 -3.98 11.74 -3.14
N VAL A 60 -3.16 10.69 -3.00
CA VAL A 60 -2.77 10.16 -1.69
C VAL A 60 -1.91 11.21 -0.99
N THR A 61 -2.36 11.65 0.18
CA THR A 61 -1.68 12.70 0.97
C THR A 61 -1.17 12.18 2.32
N ALA A 62 -1.63 11.02 2.74
CA ALA A 62 -1.22 10.37 3.97
C ALA A 62 -1.29 8.85 3.79
N ILE A 63 -0.43 8.15 4.54
CA ILE A 63 -0.40 6.70 4.63
C ILE A 63 -0.37 6.33 6.11
N ILE A 64 -1.06 5.26 6.51
CA ILE A 64 -0.97 4.70 7.86
C ILE A 64 -0.81 3.19 7.78
N ILE A 65 0.08 2.64 8.61
CA ILE A 65 0.41 1.21 8.64
C ILE A 65 0.07 0.61 10.00
N SER A 66 -0.79 -0.41 10.00
CA SER A 66 -0.99 -1.35 11.10
C SER A 66 -0.19 -2.61 10.78
N CYS A 67 0.66 -3.09 11.69
CA CYS A 67 1.53 -4.22 11.39
C CYS A 67 1.80 -5.11 12.59
N VAL A 68 1.49 -6.41 12.44
CA VAL A 68 1.87 -7.47 13.40
C VAL A 68 3.04 -8.33 12.91
N VAL A 69 3.65 -7.99 11.77
CA VAL A 69 4.80 -8.69 11.16
C VAL A 69 5.97 -7.70 10.98
N PRO A 70 6.78 -7.43 12.01
CA PRO A 70 7.77 -6.34 12.00
C PRO A 70 8.73 -6.29 10.80
N PRO A 71 9.23 -7.42 10.25
CA PRO A 71 10.08 -7.38 9.06
C PRO A 71 9.46 -6.67 7.85
N MET A 72 8.13 -6.67 7.73
CA MET A 72 7.42 -6.00 6.64
C MET A 72 7.62 -4.48 6.64
N LEU A 73 7.90 -3.85 7.79
CA LEU A 73 8.12 -2.41 7.87
C LEU A 73 9.37 -1.99 7.09
N ASN A 74 10.39 -2.86 7.02
CA ASN A 74 11.60 -2.62 6.22
C ASN A 74 11.33 -2.60 4.70
N ILE A 75 10.19 -3.12 4.26
CA ILE A 75 9.76 -3.13 2.87
C ILE A 75 8.78 -1.98 2.61
N LEU A 76 7.78 -1.85 3.49
CA LEU A 76 6.66 -0.92 3.29
C LEU A 76 7.04 0.54 3.52
N GLU A 77 7.84 0.87 4.53
CA GLU A 77 8.24 2.27 4.76
C GLU A 77 9.06 2.83 3.58
N PRO A 78 10.11 2.14 3.07
CA PRO A 78 10.82 2.63 1.90
C PRO A 78 9.97 2.67 0.64
N LEU A 79 9.02 1.73 0.48
CA LEU A 79 8.08 1.74 -0.64
C LEU A 79 7.19 2.99 -0.61
N CYS A 80 6.64 3.33 0.56
CA CYS A 80 5.82 4.53 0.73
C CYS A 80 6.60 5.79 0.34
N VAL A 81 7.85 5.90 0.78
CA VAL A 81 8.73 7.01 0.41
C VAL A 81 9.06 7.00 -1.09
N LYS A 82 9.41 5.84 -1.65
CA LYS A 82 9.84 5.72 -3.05
C LYS A 82 8.73 6.03 -4.06
N TYR A 83 7.52 5.56 -3.82
CA TYR A 83 6.42 5.63 -4.79
C TYR A 83 5.40 6.73 -4.51
N PHE A 84 5.25 7.15 -3.25
CA PHE A 84 4.30 8.19 -2.86
C PHE A 84 4.97 9.44 -2.31
N ASN A 85 6.28 9.41 -2.04
CA ASN A 85 7.01 10.48 -1.37
C ASN A 85 6.38 10.87 -0.01
N ILE A 86 5.83 9.87 0.69
CA ILE A 86 5.17 10.02 1.99
C ILE A 86 5.83 9.06 2.97
N LYS A 87 6.18 9.57 4.15
CA LYS A 87 6.54 8.73 5.28
C LYS A 87 5.25 8.36 6.05
N PRO A 88 4.92 7.07 6.18
CA PRO A 88 3.74 6.60 6.91
C PRO A 88 3.89 6.77 8.43
#